data_AF-W6VZX8-F1
#
_entry.id   AF-W6VZX8-F1
#
_cell.length_a   1.000
_cell.length_b   1.000
_cell.length_c   1.000
_cell.angle_alpha   90.00
_cell.angle_beta   90.00
_cell.angle_gamma   90.00
#
_symmetry.space_group_name_H-M   'P 1'
#
loop_
_entity.id
_entity.type
_entity.pdbx_description
1 polymer ?
#
loop_
_entity_poly.entity_id
_entity_poly.type
_entity_poly.pdbx_seq_one_letter_code
_entity_poly.pdbx_strand_id
1 'polypeptide(L)' 'MAIAFDTLGYAKRLRDVGVEQKLAEAHAEAARDFIMAELVTKSDLTAALDAVTLRLTVRLGSMLFVAVSALAVLTKLN' A
#
# COMPACT_ATOMS: atom_id res chain seq x y z
N MET A 1 -10.39 -8.26 1.12
CA MET A 1 -10.74 -8.34 2.55
C MET A 1 -10.70 -6.93 3.10
N ALA A 2 -11.87 -6.36 3.44
CA ALA A 2 -11.92 -5.02 4.01
C ALA A 2 -11.42 -5.08 5.45
N ILE A 3 -10.35 -4.37 5.76
CA ILE A 3 -10.04 -4.03 7.15
C ILE A 3 -11.06 -2.96 7.53
N ALA A 4 -11.89 -3.24 8.53
CA ALA A 4 -12.89 -2.29 9.04
C ALA A 4 -12.52 -1.92 10.48
N PHE A 5 -12.54 -0.63 10.77
CA PHE A 5 -12.38 -0.14 12.14
C PHE A 5 -13.68 -0.43 12.91
N ASP A 6 -13.58 -1.17 14.02
CA ASP A 6 -14.71 -1.52 14.87
C ASP A 6 -15.09 -0.33 15.77
N THR A 7 -15.84 0.63 15.20
CA THR A 7 -16.33 1.82 15.92
C THR A 7 -17.18 1.44 17.12
N LEU A 8 -17.99 0.38 17.01
CA LEU A 8 -18.88 -0.07 18.09
C LEU A 8 -18.10 -0.64 19.27
N GLY A 9 -17.13 -1.54 19.02
CA GLY A 9 -16.26 -2.08 20.04
C GLY A 9 -15.41 -1.00 20.72
N TYR A 10 -14.93 -0.04 19.94
CA TYR A 10 -14.16 1.10 20.47
C TYR A 10 -15.01 2.00 21.38
N ALA A 11 -16.22 2.38 20.95
CA ALA A 11 -17.14 3.17 21.77
C ALA A 11 -17.51 2.44 23.07
N LYS A 12 -17.77 1.12 23.01
CA LYS A 12 -18.03 0.30 24.20
C LYS A 12 -16.86 0.34 25.19
N ARG A 13 -15.63 0.14 24.72
CA ARG A 13 -14.40 0.22 25.55
C ARG A 13 -14.27 1.55 26.28
N LEU A 14 -14.55 2.67 25.61
CA LEU A 14 -14.52 4.00 26.24
C LEU A 14 -15.61 4.15 27.31
N ARG A 15 -16.79 3.63 27.02
CA ARG A 15 -17.91 3.71 27.94
C ARG A 15 -17.72 2.86 29.20
N ASP A 16 -17.09 1.70 29.05
CA ASP A 16 -16.76 0.80 30.18
C ASP A 16 -15.77 1.44 31.18
N VAL A 17 -15.02 2.46 30.75
CA VAL A 17 -14.14 3.25 31.63
C VAL A 17 -14.75 4.60 32.05
N GLY A 18 -16.05 4.80 31.82
CA GLY A 18 -16.81 5.94 32.30
C GLY A 18 -16.93 7.13 31.34
N VAL A 19 -16.52 6.98 30.06
CA VAL A 19 -16.79 8.01 29.04
C VAL A 19 -18.28 8.02 28.72
N GLU A 20 -18.87 9.21 28.64
CA GLU A 20 -20.28 9.39 28.26
C GLU A 20 -20.54 8.86 26.84
N GLN A 21 -21.72 8.27 26.60
CA GLN A 21 -22.04 7.54 25.36
C GLN A 21 -21.84 8.39 24.11
N LYS A 22 -22.37 9.62 24.08
CA LYS A 22 -22.27 10.51 22.93
C LYS A 22 -20.82 10.90 22.65
N LEU A 23 -20.01 11.13 23.70
CA LEU A 23 -18.58 11.39 23.54
C LEU A 23 -17.82 10.15 23.06
N ALA A 24 -18.17 8.96 23.56
CA ALA A 24 -17.54 7.70 23.17
C ALA A 24 -17.79 7.37 21.68
N GLU A 25 -19.02 7.59 21.20
CA GLU A 25 -19.40 7.44 19.79
C GLU A 25 -18.68 8.47 18.91
N ALA A 26 -18.73 9.75 19.28
CA ALA A 26 -18.04 10.80 18.53
C ALA A 26 -16.53 10.55 18.42
N HIS A 27 -15.92 10.05 19.50
CA HIS A 27 -14.51 9.69 19.49
C HIS A 27 -14.22 8.47 18.62
N ALA A 28 -15.07 7.44 18.65
CA ALA A 28 -14.92 6.27 17.79
C ALA A 28 -15.01 6.62 16.31
N GLU A 29 -15.93 7.53 15.94
CA GLU A 29 -16.12 7.98 14.57
C GLU A 29 -14.96 8.85 14.09
N ALA A 30 -14.50 9.79 14.92
CA ALA A 30 -13.28 10.55 14.63
C ALA A 30 -12.06 9.63 14.47
N ALA A 31 -11.87 8.67 15.37
CA ALA A 31 -10.77 7.71 15.30
C ALA A 31 -10.80 6.89 14.01
N ARG A 32 -11.98 6.41 13.59
CA ARG A 32 -12.16 5.74 12.30
C ARG A 32 -11.72 6.65 11.16
N ASP A 33 -12.19 7.89 11.12
CA ASP A 33 -11.96 8.77 9.99
C ASP A 33 -10.47 9.11 9.85
N PHE A 34 -9.75 9.32 10.96
CA PHE A 34 -8.31 9.56 10.92
C PHE A 34 -7.48 8.30 10.62
N ILE A 35 -7.84 7.15 11.19
CA ILE A 35 -7.08 5.90 11.02
C ILE A 35 -7.28 5.30 9.63
N MET A 36 -8.50 5.39 9.10
CA MET A 36 -8.85 4.75 7.83
C MET A 36 -8.50 5.62 6.61
N ALA A 37 -8.24 6.92 6.79
CA ALA A 37 -7.91 7.84 5.68
C ALA A 37 -6.64 7.46 4.93
N GLU A 38 -5.62 6.93 5.62
CA GLU A 38 -4.30 6.61 5.03
C GLU A 38 -3.98 5.11 5.05
N LEU A 39 -4.98 4.26 5.27
CA LEU A 39 -4.76 2.83 5.42
C LEU A 39 -4.49 2.15 4.07
N VAL A 40 -3.22 1.79 3.84
CA VAL A 40 -2.83 0.96 2.69
C VAL A 40 -3.36 -0.47 2.88
N THR A 41 -4.12 -0.95 1.90
CA THR A 41 -4.63 -2.33 1.90
C THR A 41 -3.61 -3.31 1.32
N LYS A 42 -3.82 -4.61 1.57
CA LYS A 42 -3.00 -5.66 0.91
C LYS A 42 -3.06 -5.57 -0.61
N SER A 43 -4.21 -5.24 -1.18
CA SER A 43 -4.38 -5.06 -2.63
C SER A 43 -3.57 -3.88 -3.15
N ASP A 44 -3.55 -2.76 -2.43
CA ASP A 44 -2.76 -1.58 -2.82
C ASP A 44 -1.28 -1.91 -2.83
N LEU A 45 -0.81 -2.64 -1.80
CA LEU A 45 0.58 -3.09 -1.71
C LEU A 45 0.93 -4.08 -2.83
N THR A 46 0.07 -5.06 -3.12
CA THR A 46 0.27 -5.99 -4.25
C THR A 46 0.36 -5.23 -5.57
N ALA A 47 -0.55 -4.30 -5.83
CA ALA A 47 -0.53 -3.49 -7.06
C ALA A 47 0.75 -2.65 -7.19
N ALA A 48 1.21 -2.05 -6.09
CA ALA A 48 2.47 -1.30 -6.07
C ALA A 48 3.69 -2.20 -6.34
N LEU A 49 3.73 -3.39 -5.73
CA LEU A 49 4.80 -4.37 -5.93
C LEU A 49 4.83 -4.90 -7.36
N ASP A 50 3.66 -5.20 -7.95
CA ASP A 50 3.56 -5.65 -9.34
C ASP A 50 4.05 -4.56 -10.30
N ALA A 51 3.68 -3.30 -10.06
CA ALA A 51 4.15 -2.16 -10.86
C ALA A 51 5.67 -1.99 -10.77
N VAL A 52 6.27 -2.12 -9.58
CA VAL A 52 7.73 -2.06 -9.40
C VAL A 52 8.40 -3.24 -10.10
N THR A 53 7.87 -4.45 -9.92
CA THR A 53 8.40 -5.68 -10.54
C THR A 53 8.41 -5.57 -12.05
N LEU A 54 7.32 -5.08 -12.66
CA LEU A 54 7.23 -4.86 -14.09
C LEU A 54 8.26 -3.82 -14.56
N ARG A 55 8.36 -2.67 -13.88
CA ARG A 55 9.32 -1.61 -14.23
C ARG A 55 10.77 -2.11 -14.16
N LEU A 56 11.11 -2.87 -13.12
CA LEU A 56 12.44 -3.46 -12.98
C LEU A 56 12.71 -4.48 -14.09
N THR A 57 11.75 -5.35 -14.38
CA THR A 57 11.87 -6.36 -15.46
C THR A 57 12.13 -5.70 -16.80
N VAL A 58 11.35 -4.67 -17.16
CA VAL A 58 11.51 -3.92 -18.41
C VAL A 58 12.85 -3.18 -18.44
N ARG A 59 13.24 -2.51 -17.35
CA ARG A 59 14.49 -1.75 -17.27
C ARG A 59 15.72 -2.65 -17.39
N LEU A 60 15.72 -3.80 -16.71
CA LEU A 60 16.81 -4.76 -16.79
C LEU A 60 16.86 -5.42 -18.18
N GLY A 61 15.71 -5.81 -18.73
CA GLY A 61 15.62 -6.36 -20.08
C GLY A 61 16.13 -5.38 -21.15
N SER A 62 15.77 -4.09 -21.05
CA SER A 62 16.25 -3.08 -21.99
C SER A 62 17.75 -2.81 -21.86
N MET A 63 18.28 -2.74 -20.63
CA MET A 63 19.73 -2.62 -20.40
C MET A 63 20.50 -3.79 -21.00
N LEU A 64 20.02 -5.03 -20.81
CA LEU A 64 20.63 -6.21 -21.40
C LEU A 64 20.56 -6.19 -22.93
N PHE A 65 19.41 -5.82 -23.49
CA PHE A 65 19.24 -5.71 -24.95
C PHE A 65 20.20 -4.69 -25.56
N VAL A 66 20.37 -3.52 -24.93
CA VAL A 66 21.33 -2.49 -25.36
C VAL A 66 22.75 -3.01 -25.26
N ALA A 67 23.13 -3.63 -24.14
CA ALA A 67 24.48 -4.16 -23.95
C ALA A 67 24.85 -5.24 -24.98
N VAL A 68 23.95 -6.20 -25.22
CA VAL A 68 24.16 -7.26 -26.22
C VAL A 68 24.22 -6.68 -27.63
N SER A 69 23.35 -5.73 -27.97
CA SER A 69 23.35 -5.09 -29.28
C SER A 69 24.65 -4.32 -29.54
N ALA A 70 25.16 -3.60 -28.52
CA ALA A 70 26.44 -2.90 -28.61
C ALA A 70 27.62 -3.88 -28.84
N LEU A 71 27.64 -5.00 -28.11
CA LEU A 71 28.67 -6.04 -28.27
C LEU A 71 28.61 -6.65 -29.68
N ALA A 72 27.43 -6.95 -30.22
CA ALA A 72 27.26 -7.52 -31.55
C ALA A 72 27.73 -6.59 -32.67
N VAL A 73 27.52 -5.28 -32.53
CA VAL A 73 28.03 -4.29 -33.47
C VAL A 73 29.56 -4.24 -33.42
N LEU A 74 30.15 -4.28 -32.23
CA LEU A 74 31.61 -4.24 -32.04
C LEU A 74 32.31 -5.46 -32.65
N THR A 75 31.75 -6.66 -32.47
CA THR A 75 32.34 -7.90 -33.04
C THR A 75 32.25 -7.97 -34.55
N LYS A 76 31.26 -7.31 -35.18
CA LYS A 76 31.12 -7.26 -36.63
C LYS A 76 32.02 -6.22 -37.30
N LEU A 77 32.58 -5.29 -36.52
CA LEU A 77 33.47 -4.23 -37.00
C LEU A 77 34.97 -4.63 -36.96
N ASN A 78 35.33 -5.63 -36.14
CA ASN A 78 36.66 -6.26 -36.11
C ASN A 78 36.76 -7.40 -37.12
#